data_AF-A0A8J2H683-F1
#
_entry.id   AF-A0A8J2H683-F1
#
_cell.length_a   1.000
_cell.length_b   1.000
_cell.length_c   1.000
_cell.angle_alpha   90.00
_cell.angle_beta   90.00
_cell.angle_gamma   90.00
#
_symmetry.space_group_name_H-M   'P 1'
#
loop_
_entity.id
_entity.type
_entity.pdbx_description
1 polymer ?
#
loop_
_entity_poly.entity_id
_entity_poly.type
_entity_poly.pdbx_seq_one_letter_code
_entity_poly.pdbx_strand_id
1 'polypeptide(L)' 'MLHDKCFNTWHGVNLSIESFPIEEGLQQGTIDSPIFFNLFPAKIPKMFGFNNSNWKFAKAFADDLIAYLTESQVPQRRIE' A
#
# COMPACT_ATOMS: atom_id res chain seq x y z
N MET A 1 1.89 -2.99 8.49
CA MET A 1 0.75 -3.34 9.36
C MET A 1 0.20 -2.06 9.97
N LEU A 2 -1.11 -1.85 9.91
CA LEU A 2 -1.81 -0.65 10.38
C LEU A 2 -2.26 -0.76 11.86
N HIS A 3 -1.77 -1.76 12.60
CA HIS A 3 -2.09 -1.94 14.02
C HIS A 3 -1.73 -0.68 14.82
N ASP A 4 -2.54 -0.39 15.83
CA ASP A 4 -2.38 0.73 16.77
C ASP A 4 -2.37 2.12 16.09
N LYS A 5 -2.99 2.24 14.91
CA LYS A 5 -3.18 3.53 14.24
C LYS A 5 -4.62 3.98 14.32
N CYS A 6 -4.81 5.25 14.63
CA CYS A 6 -6.11 5.90 14.50
C CYS A 6 -6.18 6.68 13.19
N PHE A 7 -7.36 6.76 12.60
CA PHE A 7 -7.63 7.67 11.50
C PHE A 7 -8.82 8.57 11.80
N ASN A 8 -8.75 9.78 11.23
CA ASN A 8 -9.81 10.77 11.26
C ASN A 8 -10.21 11.05 9.81
N THR A 9 -11.47 11.34 9.58
CA THR A 9 -11.95 11.72 8.25
C THR A 9 -11.79 13.22 8.06
N TRP A 10 -11.34 13.63 6.86
CA TRP A 10 -11.19 15.05 6.53
C TRP A 10 -11.98 15.38 5.26
N HIS A 11 -12.82 16.40 5.34
CA HIS A 11 -13.60 16.92 4.22
C HIS A 11 -13.16 18.34 3.89
N GLY A 12 -11.94 18.51 3.37
CA GLY A 12 -11.38 19.74 2.76
C GLY A 12 -11.17 20.95 3.70
N VAL A 13 -12.00 21.09 4.72
CA VAL A 13 -12.02 22.18 5.71
C VAL A 13 -12.29 21.64 7.12
N ASN A 14 -12.98 20.51 7.25
CA ASN A 14 -13.35 19.93 8.53
C ASN A 14 -12.66 18.59 8.76
N LEU A 15 -12.06 18.42 9.93
CA LEU A 15 -11.53 17.16 10.44
C LEU A 15 -12.53 16.54 11.42
N SER A 16 -12.74 15.24 11.39
CA SER A 16 -13.59 14.56 12.36
C SER A 16 -13.02 14.70 13.78
N ILE A 17 -13.92 14.91 14.73
CA ILE A 17 -13.62 14.87 16.17
C ILE A 17 -13.42 13.42 16.59
N GLU A 18 -14.19 12.50 15.99
CA GLU A 18 -14.07 11.07 16.20
C GLU A 18 -12.78 10.54 15.57
N SER A 19 -12.05 9.76 16.35
CA SER A 19 -10.90 8.98 15.90
C SER A 19 -11.28 7.51 15.89
N PHE A 20 -11.05 6.86 14.76
CA PHE A 20 -11.35 5.44 14.59
C PHE A 20 -10.07 4.63 14.78
N PRO A 21 -9.93 3.85 15.87
CA PRO A 21 -8.76 3.01 16.10
C PRO A 21 -8.78 1.77 15.20
N ILE A 22 -7.61 1.40 14.67
CA ILE A 22 -7.37 0.16 13.94
C ILE A 22 -6.65 -0.80 14.90
N GLU A 23 -7.41 -1.49 15.75
CA GLU A 23 -6.87 -2.40 16.78
C GLU A 23 -6.31 -3.69 16.14
N GLU A 24 -7.09 -4.32 15.26
CA GLU A 24 -6.73 -5.61 14.62
C GLU A 24 -6.67 -5.53 13.09
N GLY A 25 -6.14 -4.42 12.57
CA GLY A 25 -6.15 -4.17 11.13
C GLY A 25 -7.51 -3.69 10.61
N LEU A 26 -7.64 -3.60 9.28
CA LEU A 26 -8.82 -3.02 8.65
C LEU A 26 -9.98 -4.02 8.60
N GLN A 27 -11.15 -3.61 9.08
CA GLN A 27 -12.35 -4.44 9.08
C GLN A 27 -12.91 -4.64 7.66
N GLN A 28 -12.88 -5.88 7.18
CA GLN A 28 -13.47 -6.23 5.88
C GLN A 28 -14.97 -5.89 5.82
N GLY A 29 -15.43 -5.46 4.64
CA GLY A 29 -16.84 -5.11 4.40
C GLY A 29 -17.23 -3.67 4.75
N THR A 30 -16.35 -2.91 5.39
CA THR A 30 -16.55 -1.47 5.60
C THR A 30 -16.13 -0.67 4.36
N ILE A 31 -16.83 0.43 4.08
CA ILE A 31 -16.59 1.24 2.88
C ILE A 31 -15.19 1.89 2.87
N ASP A 32 -14.65 2.21 4.05
CA ASP A 32 -13.37 2.92 4.17
C ASP A 32 -12.16 1.97 4.12
N SER A 33 -12.35 0.69 4.45
CA SER A 33 -11.26 -0.27 4.50
C SER A 33 -10.52 -0.44 3.17
N PRO A 34 -11.18 -0.55 2.00
CA PRO A 34 -10.46 -0.57 0.72
C PRO A 34 -9.60 0.68 0.47
N ILE A 35 -10.06 1.85 0.91
CA ILE A 35 -9.33 3.12 0.73
C ILE A 35 -8.08 3.11 1.60
N PHE A 36 -8.23 2.83 2.89
CA PHE A 36 -7.10 2.77 3.82
C PHE A 36 -6.13 1.64 3.47
N PHE A 37 -6.67 0.52 3.01
CA PHE A 37 -5.87 -0.60 2.56
C PHE A 37 -4.97 -0.12 1.42
N ASN A 38 -5.51 0.52 0.38
CA ASN A 38 -4.75 0.99 -0.79
C ASN A 38 -3.69 2.07 -0.48
N LEU A 39 -3.84 2.86 0.58
CA LEU A 39 -2.81 3.81 1.01
C LEU A 39 -1.52 3.14 1.48
N PHE A 40 -1.61 1.92 2.01
CA PHE A 40 -0.45 1.16 2.50
C PHE A 40 0.43 0.62 1.35
N PRO A 41 -0.07 -0.21 0.41
CA PRO A 41 0.70 -0.74 -0.68
C PRO A 41 1.12 0.34 -1.67
N ALA A 42 0.44 1.49 -1.75
CA ALA A 42 0.92 2.64 -2.53
C ALA A 42 2.33 3.13 -2.11
N LYS A 43 2.74 2.90 -0.84
CA LYS A 43 4.07 3.27 -0.34
C LYS A 43 5.13 2.20 -0.62
N ILE A 44 4.72 0.94 -0.84
CA ILE A 44 5.63 -0.20 -1.01
C ILE A 44 6.56 0.00 -2.22
N PRO A 45 6.06 0.31 -3.44
CA PRO A 45 6.92 0.59 -4.58
C PRO A 45 8.00 1.64 -4.26
N LYS A 46 7.61 2.75 -3.63
CA LYS A 46 8.52 3.83 -3.27
C LYS A 46 9.58 3.40 -2.25
N MET A 47 9.20 2.63 -1.22
CA MET A 47 10.13 2.12 -0.20
C MET A 47 11.23 1.25 -0.81
N PHE A 48 10.90 0.46 -1.83
CA PHE A 48 11.88 -0.35 -2.54
C PHE A 48 12.52 0.38 -3.72
N GLY A 49 12.23 1.65 -3.97
CA GLY A 49 12.81 2.43 -5.06
C GLY A 49 12.26 2.07 -6.46
N PHE A 50 11.07 1.48 -6.55
CA PHE A 50 10.32 1.35 -7.81
C PHE A 50 9.74 2.69 -8.24
N ASN A 51 9.50 2.83 -9.56
CA ASN A 51 8.89 4.01 -10.20
C ASN A 51 9.73 5.29 -10.16
N ASN A 52 11.01 5.18 -9.77
CA ASN A 52 11.96 6.28 -9.78
C ASN A 52 12.92 6.22 -10.99
N SER A 53 12.72 5.27 -11.90
CA SER A 53 13.59 5.02 -13.06
C SER A 53 12.87 4.22 -14.15
N ASN A 54 13.47 4.10 -15.33
CA ASN A 54 12.90 3.36 -16.47
C ASN A 54 13.14 1.84 -16.42
N TRP A 55 13.99 1.34 -15.51
CA TRP A 55 14.40 -0.07 -15.46
C TRP A 55 13.64 -0.88 -14.40
N LYS A 56 12.87 -0.21 -13.55
CA LYS A 56 12.19 -0.80 -12.40
C LYS A 56 10.85 -0.09 -12.15
N PHE A 57 9.77 -0.77 -12.50
CA PHE A 57 8.40 -0.28 -12.32
C PHE A 57 7.60 -1.26 -11.45
N ALA A 58 6.73 -0.76 -10.58
CA ALA A 58 5.81 -1.60 -9.84
C ALA A 58 4.45 -0.95 -9.69
N LYS A 59 3.42 -1.79 -9.76
CA LYS A 59 2.03 -1.42 -9.54
C LYS A 59 1.47 -2.30 -8.43
N ALA A 60 0.88 -1.67 -7.43
CA ALA A 60 0.21 -2.36 -6.33
C ALA A 60 -1.29 -2.11 -6.43
N PHE A 61 -2.10 -3.12 -6.15
CA PHE A 61 -3.55 -3.04 -6.12
C PHE A 61 -4.07 -4.04 -5.10
N ALA A 62 -4.78 -3.56 -4.07
CA ALA A 62 -5.13 -4.41 -2.94
C ALA A 62 -3.88 -5.22 -2.48
N ASP A 63 -4.04 -6.51 -2.23
CA ASP A 63 -3.01 -7.44 -1.81
C ASP A 63 -2.00 -7.83 -2.92
N ASP A 64 -2.28 -7.51 -4.18
CA ASP A 64 -1.40 -7.81 -5.30
C ASP A 64 -0.35 -6.73 -5.54
N LEU A 65 0.90 -7.18 -5.76
CA LEU A 65 2.01 -6.34 -6.21
C LEU A 65 2.64 -6.94 -7.45
N ILE A 66 2.58 -6.21 -8.57
CA ILE A 66 3.24 -6.57 -9.81
C ILE A 66 4.48 -5.71 -9.98
N ALA A 67 5.64 -6.34 -10.10
CA ALA A 67 6.93 -5.71 -10.32
C ALA A 67 7.47 -6.06 -11.71
N TYR A 68 7.87 -5.04 -12.47
CA TYR A 68 8.49 -5.14 -13.79
C TYR A 68 9.95 -4.70 -13.67
N LEU A 69 10.84 -5.56 -14.13
CA LEU A 69 12.29 -5.34 -14.13
C LEU A 69 12.81 -5.65 -15.53
N THR A 70 13.68 -4.80 -16.06
CA THR A 70 14.41 -5.12 -17.30
C THR A 70 15.45 -6.21 -17.02
N GLU A 71 15.57 -7.19 -17.93
CA GLU A 71 16.18 -8.52 -17.74
C GLU A 71 17.57 -8.60 -17.11
N SER A 72 18.36 -7.53 -17.08
CA SER A 72 19.75 -7.58 -16.59
C SER A 72 19.89 -7.73 -15.07
N GLN A 73 18.80 -7.65 -14.29
CA GLN A 73 18.86 -7.64 -12.82
C GLN A 73 17.85 -8.54 -12.09
N VAL A 74 17.10 -9.38 -12.80
CA VAL A 74 16.22 -10.35 -12.14
C VAL A 74 17.08 -11.57 -11.76
N PRO A 75 17.24 -11.90 -10.45
CA PRO A 75 17.92 -13.13 -10.08
C PRO A 75 17.16 -14.30 -10.71
N GLN A 76 17.79 -15.01 -11.65
CA GLN A 76 17.23 -16.24 -12.18
C GLN A 76 17.17 -17.23 -11.03
N ARG A 77 15.97 -17.48 -10.51
CA ARG A 77 15.73 -18.59 -9.60
C ARG A 77 15.92 -19.86 -10.42
N ARG A 78 17.08 -20.52 -10.29
CA ARG A 78 17.21 -21.92 -10.71
C ARG A 78 16.28 -22.73 -9.83
N ILE A 79 15.24 -23.27 -10.43
CA ILE A 79 14.46 -24.34 -9.84
C ILE A 79 15.29 -25.59 -10.12
N GLU A 80 16.00 -26.07 -9.11
CA GLU A 80 16.59 -27.41 -9.09
C GLU A 80 15.51 -28.44 -8.75
#